data_AF-A0A952HR09-F1
#
_entry.id   AF-A0A952HR09-F1
#
_cell.length_a   1.000
_cell.length_b   1.000
_cell.length_c   1.000
_cell.angle_alpha   90.00
_cell.angle_beta   90.00
_cell.angle_gamma   90.00
#
_symmetry.space_group_name_H-M   'P 1'
#
loop_
_entity.id
_entity.type
_entity.pdbx_description
1 polymer ?
#
loop_
_entity_poly.entity_id
_entity_poly.type
_entity_poly.pdbx_seq_one_letter_code
_entity_poly.pdbx_strand_id
1 'polypeptide(L)'
;VISHYKIPLSYVLQEARSAESKAKKVDGKDAVCIKYIKHSFSSAEALIKNKHLCLFEELIDFLSDEDFPFGFIYQLQELLLPYLPKTEDEEPVKKLTTYLIGKKPYKRKKEFIDFMLNAHINDKKFFDFKEPEKIINTLKVAKFIASGV
;
A
#
# COMPACT_ATOMS: atom_id res chain seq x y z
N VAL A 1 -7.05 12.70 2.93
CA VAL A 1 -5.74 12.92 3.60
C VAL A 1 -5.97 12.86 5.09
N ILE A 2 -5.19 12.03 5.79
CA ILE A 2 -5.21 11.88 7.25
C ILE A 2 -3.94 12.53 7.77
N SER A 3 -4.04 13.51 8.66
CA SER A 3 -2.86 14.24 9.14
C SER A 3 -2.91 14.39 10.65
N HIS A 4 -1.73 14.37 11.28
CA HIS A 4 -1.61 14.75 12.68
C HIS A 4 -2.09 16.20 12.88
N TYR A 5 -2.84 16.47 13.95
CA TYR A 5 -3.52 17.75 14.21
C TYR A 5 -2.58 18.96 14.34
N LYS A 6 -1.30 18.74 14.70
CA LYS A 6 -0.27 19.79 14.79
C LYS A 6 0.30 20.22 13.44
N ILE A 7 -0.01 19.52 12.35
CA ILE A 7 0.48 19.89 11.02
C ILE A 7 -0.31 21.12 10.54
N PRO A 8 0.36 22.16 9.99
CA PRO A 8 -0.33 23.35 9.52
C PRO A 8 -1.44 23.03 8.51
N LEU A 9 -2.64 23.57 8.74
CA LEU A 9 -3.81 23.30 7.88
C LEU A 9 -3.56 23.69 6.42
N SER A 10 -2.81 24.77 6.18
CA SER A 10 -2.42 25.19 4.83
C SER A 10 -1.66 24.09 4.07
N TYR A 11 -0.73 23.41 4.74
CA TYR A 11 0.00 22.28 4.19
C TYR A 11 -0.92 21.08 3.95
N VAL A 12 -1.80 20.75 4.91
CA VAL A 12 -2.78 19.65 4.75
C VAL A 12 -3.71 19.89 3.55
N LEU A 13 -4.18 21.12 3.34
CA LEU A 13 -5.03 21.48 2.20
C LEU A 13 -4.27 21.41 0.86
N GLN A 14 -2.99 21.81 0.85
CA GLN A 14 -2.14 21.65 -0.33
C GLN A 14 -1.95 20.17 -0.70
N GLU A 15 -1.68 19.33 0.30
CA GLU A 15 -1.54 17.88 0.11
C GLU A 15 -2.86 17.24 -0.33
N ALA A 16 -4.00 17.71 0.19
CA ALA A 16 -5.32 17.25 -0.25
C ALA A 16 -5.60 17.58 -1.73
N ARG A 17 -5.29 18.81 -2.17
CA ARG A 17 -5.40 19.20 -3.59
C ARG A 17 -4.45 18.40 -4.49
N SER A 18 -3.24 18.13 -4.01
CA SER A 18 -2.27 17.29 -4.73
C SER A 18 -2.79 15.86 -4.89
N ALA A 19 -3.33 15.26 -3.82
CA ALA A 19 -3.93 13.93 -3.84
C ALA A 19 -5.14 13.87 -4.80
N GLU A 20 -6.03 14.86 -4.75
CA GLU A 20 -7.17 14.96 -5.68
C GLU A 20 -6.70 15.08 -7.13
N SER A 21 -5.67 15.89 -7.40
CA SER A 21 -5.11 16.07 -8.74
C SER A 21 -4.52 14.78 -9.29
N LYS A 22 -3.88 13.95 -8.45
CA LYS A 22 -3.39 12.62 -8.82
C LYS A 22 -4.53 11.66 -9.14
N ALA A 23 -5.59 11.65 -8.32
CA ALA A 23 -6.78 10.84 -8.55
C ALA A 23 -7.46 11.17 -9.89
N LYS A 24 -7.59 12.46 -10.23
CA LYS A 24 -8.16 12.91 -11.51
C LYS A 24 -7.33 12.56 -12.74
N LYS A 25 -6.05 12.21 -12.59
CA LYS A 25 -5.16 11.79 -13.69
C LYS A 25 -5.30 10.30 -14.02
N VAL A 26 -5.94 9.52 -13.16
CA VAL A 26 -6.23 8.12 -13.46
C VAL A 26 -7.28 8.05 -14.56
N ASP A 27 -7.07 7.18 -15.54
CA ASP A 27 -8.03 6.95 -16.62
C ASP A 27 -9.43 6.69 -16.07
N GLY A 28 -10.41 7.44 -16.58
CA GLY A 28 -11.80 7.41 -16.12
C GLY A 28 -12.09 8.29 -14.89
N LYS A 29 -11.08 8.95 -14.30
CA LYS A 29 -11.21 9.80 -13.09
C LYS A 29 -11.85 9.07 -11.90
N ASP A 30 -11.74 7.75 -11.89
CA ASP A 30 -12.47 6.84 -10.99
C ASP A 30 -11.50 6.22 -9.98
N ALA A 31 -10.92 7.07 -9.14
CA ALA A 31 -9.92 6.66 -8.14
C ALA A 31 -9.96 7.54 -6.90
N VAL A 32 -9.50 6.97 -5.79
CA VAL A 32 -9.26 7.65 -4.52
C VAL A 32 -7.76 7.66 -4.26
N CYS A 33 -7.24 8.82 -3.85
CA CYS A 33 -5.89 8.94 -3.33
C CYS A 33 -5.95 9.07 -1.81
N ILE A 34 -5.45 8.07 -1.09
CA ILE A 34 -5.39 8.05 0.36
C ILE A 34 -3.96 8.36 0.77
N LYS A 35 -3.76 9.39 1.60
CA LYS A 35 -2.46 9.80 2.10
C LYS A 35 -2.54 10.02 3.60
N TYR A 36 -1.55 9.51 4.33
CA TYR A 36 -1.34 9.89 5.73
C TYR A 36 -0.11 10.78 5.88
N ILE A 37 -0.12 11.65 6.90
CA ILE A 37 1.00 12.52 7.26
C ILE A 37 1.19 12.43 8.79
N LYS A 38 2.31 11.84 9.21
CA LYS A 38 2.68 11.73 10.62
C LYS A 38 3.19 13.07 11.16
N HIS A 39 3.25 13.19 12.48
CA HIS A 39 3.87 14.35 13.15
C HIS A 39 5.31 14.62 12.68
N SER A 40 6.06 13.58 12.32
CA SER A 40 7.42 13.68 11.80
C SER A 40 7.50 14.09 10.32
N PHE A 41 6.39 14.48 9.69
CA PHE A 41 6.24 14.69 8.24
C PHE A 41 6.44 13.45 7.36
N SER A 42 6.79 12.29 7.96
CA SER A 42 6.77 11.01 7.24
C SER A 42 5.35 10.75 6.72
N SER A 43 5.27 10.46 5.42
CA SER A 43 4.00 10.23 4.73
C SER A 43 4.13 9.06 3.76
N ALA A 44 2.99 8.47 3.44
CA ALA A 44 2.83 7.58 2.30
C ALA A 44 1.46 7.84 1.67
N GLU A 45 1.35 7.56 0.38
CA GLU A 45 0.12 7.73 -0.37
C GLU A 45 -0.15 6.52 -1.26
N ALA A 46 -1.41 6.14 -1.36
CA ALA A 46 -1.87 5.03 -2.16
C ALA A 46 -2.97 5.53 -3.08
N LEU A 47 -2.83 5.24 -4.38
CA LEU A 47 -3.80 5.60 -5.40
C LEU A 47 -4.57 4.35 -5.79
N ILE A 48 -5.85 4.29 -5.43
CA ILE A 48 -6.68 3.11 -5.53
C ILE A 48 -7.84 3.41 -6.47
N LYS A 49 -8.03 2.61 -7.51
CA LYS A 49 -9.20 2.73 -8.40
C LYS A 49 -10.45 2.35 -7.60
N ASN A 50 -11.58 3.03 -7.84
CA ASN A 50 -12.81 2.75 -7.08
C ASN A 50 -13.22 1.28 -7.15
N LYS A 51 -13.10 0.67 -8.33
CA LYS A 51 -13.35 -0.76 -8.50
C LYS A 51 -12.46 -1.69 -7.65
N HIS A 52 -11.31 -1.22 -7.14
CA HIS A 52 -10.40 -2.00 -6.30
C HIS A 52 -10.55 -1.67 -4.80
N LEU A 53 -11.54 -0.85 -4.41
CA LEU A 53 -11.73 -0.48 -3.01
C LEU A 53 -12.03 -1.69 -2.11
N CYS A 54 -12.83 -2.65 -2.58
CA CYS A 54 -13.09 -3.87 -1.83
C CYS A 54 -11.82 -4.70 -1.55
N LEU A 55 -10.91 -4.78 -2.52
CA LEU A 55 -9.60 -5.43 -2.32
C LEU A 55 -8.74 -4.65 -1.34
N PHE A 56 -8.82 -3.32 -1.35
CA PHE A 56 -8.12 -2.51 -0.37
C PHE A 56 -8.68 -2.69 1.06
N GLU A 57 -10.00 -2.87 1.21
CA GLU A 57 -10.64 -3.22 2.48
C GLU A 57 -10.20 -4.61 2.97
N GLU A 58 -10.14 -5.59 2.08
CA GLU A 58 -9.61 -6.93 2.39
C GLU A 58 -8.12 -6.87 2.81
N LEU A 59 -7.33 -6.02 2.16
CA LEU A 59 -5.95 -5.78 2.59
C LEU A 59 -5.88 -5.19 4.00
N ILE A 60 -6.78 -4.26 4.34
CA ILE A 60 -6.87 -3.70 5.69
C ILE A 60 -7.21 -4.81 6.70
N ASP A 61 -8.12 -5.73 6.36
CA ASP A 61 -8.47 -6.88 7.21
C ASP A 61 -7.24 -7.73 7.57
N PHE A 62 -6.48 -8.19 6.57
CA PHE A 62 -5.23 -8.93 6.82
C PHE A 62 -4.25 -8.16 7.70
N LEU A 63 -4.13 -6.84 7.50
CA LEU A 63 -3.20 -5.99 8.24
C LEU A 63 -3.69 -5.61 9.64
N SER A 64 -4.97 -5.86 9.94
CA SER A 64 -5.59 -5.64 11.25
C SER A 64 -5.42 -6.85 12.17
N ASP A 65 -5.04 -8.00 11.63
CA ASP A 65 -4.73 -9.19 12.43
C ASP A 65 -3.64 -8.89 13.49
N GLU A 66 -3.90 -9.31 14.73
CA GLU A 66 -2.98 -9.08 15.86
C GLU A 66 -1.60 -9.73 15.65
N ASP A 67 -1.55 -10.85 14.92
CA ASP A 67 -0.33 -11.58 14.59
C ASP A 67 0.32 -11.13 13.27
N PHE A 68 -0.17 -10.06 12.63
CA PHE A 68 0.45 -9.56 11.41
C PHE A 68 1.87 -9.00 11.70
N PRO A 69 2.90 -9.43 10.95
CA PRO A 69 4.29 -9.11 11.24
C PRO A 69 4.61 -7.63 10.98
N PHE A 70 4.81 -6.85 12.05
CA PHE A 70 5.10 -5.41 11.99
C PHE A 70 6.26 -5.03 11.04
N GLY A 71 7.33 -5.84 11.05
CA GLY A 71 8.53 -5.56 10.24
C GLY A 71 8.42 -5.93 8.75
N PHE A 72 7.35 -6.60 8.30
CA PHE A 72 7.27 -7.09 6.92
C PHE A 72 7.34 -5.97 5.87
N ILE A 73 6.55 -4.92 6.05
CA ILE A 73 6.48 -3.80 5.10
C ILE A 73 7.82 -3.04 5.05
N TYR A 74 8.47 -2.87 6.20
CA TYR A 74 9.80 -2.22 6.29
C TYR A 74 10.89 -3.06 5.61
N GLN A 75 10.90 -4.38 5.85
CA GLN A 75 11.85 -5.28 5.20
C GLN A 75 11.65 -5.32 3.68
N LEU A 76 10.40 -5.31 3.20
CA LEU A 76 10.12 -5.17 1.77
C LEU A 76 10.70 -3.87 1.21
N GLN A 77 10.50 -2.75 1.91
CA GLN A 77 11.03 -1.46 1.49
C GLN A 77 12.55 -1.47 1.38
N GLU A 78 13.24 -1.94 2.41
CA GLU A 78 14.70 -1.96 2.48
C GLU A 78 15.33 -2.89 1.44
N LEU A 79 14.67 -3.98 1.09
CA LEU A 79 15.21 -4.99 0.17
C LEU A 79 14.77 -4.80 -1.29
N LEU A 80 13.66 -4.10 -1.54
CA LEU A 80 13.19 -3.82 -2.91
C LEU A 80 13.61 -2.46 -3.41
N LEU A 81 13.37 -1.37 -2.66
CA LEU A 81 13.53 -0.03 -3.23
C LEU A 81 14.96 0.34 -3.64
N PRO A 82 16.03 -0.06 -2.92
CA PRO A 82 17.39 0.24 -3.33
C PRO A 82 17.83 -0.47 -4.61
N TYR A 83 17.19 -1.60 -4.96
CA TYR A 83 17.65 -2.49 -6.02
C TYR A 83 16.68 -2.56 -7.21
N LEU A 84 15.37 -2.49 -6.95
CA LEU A 84 14.28 -2.65 -7.91
C LEU A 84 13.16 -1.61 -7.63
N PRO A 85 13.43 -0.29 -7.72
CA PRO A 85 12.39 0.72 -7.54
C PRO A 85 11.31 0.63 -8.63
N LYS A 86 11.73 0.20 -9.84
CA LYS A 86 10.89 -0.26 -10.95
C LYS A 86 11.58 -1.43 -11.62
N THR A 87 10.82 -2.39 -12.11
CA THR A 87 11.36 -3.57 -12.77
C THR A 87 10.44 -4.03 -13.89
N GLU A 88 11.01 -4.54 -14.98
CA GLU A 88 10.23 -5.23 -16.02
C GLU A 88 9.93 -6.68 -15.61
N ASP A 89 10.82 -7.28 -14.82
CA ASP A 89 10.68 -8.62 -14.28
C ASP A 89 10.03 -8.59 -12.89
N GLU A 90 8.80 -9.08 -12.81
CA GLU A 90 8.02 -9.18 -11.56
C GLU A 90 8.48 -10.32 -10.65
N GLU A 91 9.18 -11.34 -11.19
CA GLU A 91 9.49 -12.58 -10.48
C GLU A 91 10.34 -12.38 -9.22
N PRO A 92 11.43 -11.59 -9.23
CA PRO A 92 12.21 -11.32 -8.02
C PRO A 92 11.38 -10.67 -6.92
N VAL A 93 10.47 -9.75 -7.30
CA VAL A 93 9.61 -9.03 -6.36
C VAL A 93 8.60 -9.98 -5.73
N LYS A 94 7.96 -10.84 -6.54
CA LYS A 94 7.02 -11.87 -6.07
C LYS A 94 7.71 -12.88 -5.17
N LYS A 95 8.87 -13.41 -5.58
CA LYS A 95 9.66 -14.37 -4.80
C LYS A 95 10.07 -13.79 -3.45
N LEU A 96 10.58 -12.57 -3.42
CA LEU A 96 10.97 -11.91 -2.18
C LEU A 96 9.77 -11.65 -1.27
N THR A 97 8.65 -11.17 -1.83
CA THR A 97 7.41 -10.92 -1.07
C THR A 97 6.91 -12.21 -0.40
N THR A 98 6.80 -13.28 -1.18
CA THR A 98 6.38 -14.61 -0.70
C THR A 98 7.36 -15.18 0.33
N TYR A 99 8.67 -15.04 0.08
CA TYR A 99 9.70 -15.51 1.00
C TYR A 99 9.63 -14.80 2.36
N LEU A 100 9.56 -13.47 2.35
CA LEU A 100 9.55 -12.67 3.57
C LEU A 100 8.35 -13.00 4.45
N ILE A 101 7.14 -13.02 3.91
CA ILE A 101 5.95 -13.34 4.71
C ILE A 101 5.91 -14.82 5.10
N GLY A 102 6.39 -15.72 4.24
CA GLY A 102 6.46 -17.16 4.51
C GLY A 102 7.30 -17.50 5.77
N LYS A 103 8.35 -16.70 6.03
CA LYS A 103 9.22 -16.80 7.21
C LYS A 103 8.60 -16.20 8.48
N LYS A 104 7.50 -15.46 8.40
CA LYS A 104 6.87 -14.83 9.57
C LYS A 104 5.91 -15.79 10.28
N PRO A 105 5.74 -15.64 11.60
CA PRO A 105 4.76 -16.40 12.39
C PRO A 105 3.35 -15.80 12.23
N TYR A 106 2.85 -15.75 11.00
CA TYR A 106 1.53 -15.23 10.67
C TYR A 106 0.60 -16.38 10.26
N LYS A 107 -0.56 -16.51 10.92
CA LYS A 107 -1.50 -17.63 10.71
C LYS A 107 -2.06 -17.65 9.29
N ARG A 108 -2.53 -16.51 8.78
CA ARG A 108 -3.13 -16.36 7.45
C ARG A 108 -2.10 -16.10 6.34
N LYS A 109 -0.81 -16.41 6.56
CA LYS A 109 0.25 -16.11 5.57
C LYS A 109 0.00 -16.69 4.18
N LYS A 110 -0.61 -17.87 4.06
CA LYS A 110 -0.92 -18.47 2.76
C LYS A 110 -2.00 -17.68 2.02
N GLU A 111 -3.08 -17.33 2.72
CA GLU A 111 -4.17 -16.50 2.19
C GLU A 111 -3.65 -15.12 1.79
N PHE A 112 -2.81 -14.50 2.63
CA PHE A 112 -2.23 -13.20 2.30
C PHE A 112 -1.27 -13.26 1.11
N ILE A 113 -0.45 -14.32 0.97
CA ILE A 113 0.39 -14.52 -0.22
C ILE A 113 -0.50 -14.63 -1.46
N ASP A 114 -1.54 -15.46 -1.39
CA ASP A 114 -2.46 -15.67 -2.50
C ASP A 114 -3.14 -14.36 -2.90
N PHE A 115 -3.66 -13.61 -1.93
CA PHE A 115 -4.21 -12.27 -2.12
C PHE A 115 -3.20 -11.33 -2.80
N MET A 116 -1.97 -11.24 -2.27
CA MET A 116 -0.94 -10.36 -2.84
C MET A 116 -0.62 -10.70 -4.30
N LEU A 117 -0.60 -11.99 -4.67
CA LEU A 117 -0.23 -12.44 -6.02
C LEU A 117 -1.40 -12.41 -7.01
N ASN A 118 -2.61 -12.69 -6.52
CA ASN A 118 -3.77 -12.99 -7.36
C ASN A 118 -4.93 -12.00 -7.22
N ALA A 119 -4.88 -11.01 -6.32
CA ALA A 119 -5.94 -10.01 -6.22
C ALA A 119 -6.10 -9.21 -7.52
N HIS A 120 -7.23 -9.38 -8.21
CA HIS A 120 -7.57 -8.71 -9.46
C HIS A 120 -9.09 -8.52 -9.60
N ILE A 121 -9.50 -7.50 -10.36
CA ILE A 121 -10.90 -7.30 -10.77
C ILE A 121 -10.94 -6.98 -12.26
N ASN A 122 -11.70 -7.77 -13.01
CA ASN A 122 -11.81 -7.71 -14.47
C ASN A 122 -10.41 -7.74 -15.12
N ASP A 123 -9.62 -8.76 -14.79
CA ASP A 123 -8.23 -9.01 -15.24
C ASP A 123 -7.21 -7.90 -14.91
N LYS A 124 -7.59 -6.85 -14.18
CA LYS A 124 -6.65 -5.83 -13.73
C LYS A 124 -6.18 -6.17 -12.33
N LYS A 125 -4.88 -6.46 -12.22
CA LYS A 125 -4.20 -6.70 -10.95
C LYS A 125 -4.37 -5.51 -10.01
N PHE A 126 -4.53 -5.80 -8.73
CA PHE A 126 -4.51 -4.81 -7.66
C PHE A 126 -3.07 -4.36 -7.36
N PHE A 127 -2.15 -5.32 -7.30
CA PHE A 127 -0.72 -5.06 -7.16
C PHE A 127 0.00 -5.21 -8.50
N ASP A 128 0.65 -4.13 -8.93
CA ASP A 128 1.61 -4.18 -10.03
C ASP A 128 3.01 -4.41 -9.47
N PHE A 129 3.52 -5.64 -9.61
CA PHE A 129 4.85 -6.03 -9.15
C PHE A 129 5.99 -5.38 -9.96
N LYS A 130 5.68 -4.69 -11.07
CA LYS A 130 6.64 -3.83 -11.79
C LYS A 130 6.89 -2.51 -11.08
N GLU A 131 6.01 -2.12 -10.16
CA GLU A 131 6.10 -0.89 -9.38
C GLU A 131 6.14 -1.17 -7.86
N PRO A 132 7.24 -1.73 -7.33
CA PRO A 132 7.36 -2.09 -5.91
C PRO A 132 7.08 -0.94 -4.95
N GLU A 133 7.44 0.29 -5.31
CA GLU A 133 7.14 1.49 -4.52
C GLU A 133 5.63 1.67 -4.30
N LYS A 134 4.80 1.43 -5.33
CA LYS A 134 3.34 1.54 -5.19
C LYS A 134 2.78 0.45 -4.28
N ILE A 135 3.32 -0.77 -4.36
CA ILE A 135 2.94 -1.86 -3.45
C ILE A 135 3.25 -1.46 -2.01
N ILE A 136 4.49 -1.05 -1.75
CA ILE A 136 4.94 -0.67 -0.40
C ILE A 136 4.11 0.49 0.15
N ASN A 137 3.83 1.51 -0.65
CA ASN A 137 3.02 2.65 -0.20
C ASN A 137 1.56 2.24 0.06
N THR A 138 0.99 1.35 -0.75
CA THR A 138 -0.35 0.78 -0.51
C THR A 138 -0.39 0.00 0.80
N LEU A 139 0.60 -0.86 1.05
CA LEU A 139 0.73 -1.60 2.30
C LEU A 139 0.88 -0.67 3.51
N LYS A 140 1.71 0.39 3.40
CA LYS A 140 1.88 1.37 4.49
C LYS A 140 0.59 2.10 4.81
N VAL A 141 -0.14 2.56 3.78
CA VAL A 141 -1.41 3.27 3.98
C VAL A 141 -2.44 2.34 4.59
N ALA A 142 -2.59 1.12 4.08
CA ALA A 142 -3.50 0.13 4.64
C ALA A 142 -3.14 -0.22 6.09
N LYS A 143 -1.84 -0.44 6.41
CA LYS A 143 -1.41 -0.71 7.79
C LYS A 143 -1.65 0.48 8.72
N PHE A 144 -1.48 1.70 8.23
CA PHE A 144 -1.76 2.91 9.00
C PHE A 144 -3.24 3.00 9.38
N ILE A 145 -4.15 2.67 8.45
CA ILE A 145 -5.59 2.61 8.72
C ILE A 145 -5.92 1.45 9.67
N ALA A 146 -5.39 0.25 9.41
CA ALA A 146 -5.58 -0.95 10.23
C ALA A 146 -5.14 -0.76 11.68
N SER A 147 -4.13 0.08 11.92
CA SER A 147 -3.63 0.37 13.27
C SER A 147 -4.54 1.31 14.07
N GLY A 148 -5.69 1.73 13.53
CA GLY A 148 -6.71 2.50 14.23
C GLY A 148 -6.23 3.88 14.68
N VAL A 149 -5.85 4.72 13.70
CA VAL A 149 -5.55 6.15 13.92
C VAL A 149 -6.47 6.79 14.96
#